data_AF-A0A918DMY8-F1
#
_entry.id   AF-A0A918DMY8-F1
#
_cell.length_a   1.000
_cell.length_b   1.000
_cell.length_c   1.000
_cell.angle_alpha   90.00
_cell.angle_beta   90.00
_cell.angle_gamma   90.00
#
_symmetry.space_group_name_H-M   'P 1'
#
loop_
_entity.id
_entity.type
_entity.pdbx_description
1 polymer ?
#
loop_
_entity_poly.entity_id
_entity_poly.type
_entity_poly.pdbx_seq_one_letter_code
_entity_poly.pdbx_strand_id
1 'polypeptide(L)' 'MSRDDRHGTRRISRIAATLVALFFAAIGVVGYQRTGDSGLLLAFLVMAPVGFGLVTLLFRGVDWVLDSLDRRR' A
#
# COMPACT_ATOMS: atom_id res chain seq x y z
N MET A 1 -30.54 -2.10 -2.65
CA MET A 1 -29.63 -1.55 -1.62
C MET A 1 -28.44 -2.51 -1.52
N SER A 2 -27.32 -2.17 -2.15
CA SER A 2 -26.24 -3.10 -2.53
C SER A 2 -25.51 -3.70 -1.31
N ARG A 3 -25.41 -5.04 -1.28
CA ARG A 3 -24.71 -5.84 -0.26
C ARG A 3 -23.23 -6.07 -0.62
N ASP A 4 -22.44 -5.02 -0.86
CA ASP A 4 -21.11 -5.18 -1.45
C ASP A 4 -19.95 -4.56 -0.64
N ASP A 5 -20.09 -4.54 0.69
CA ASP A 5 -19.03 -4.21 1.65
C ASP A 5 -18.71 -5.42 2.57
N ARG A 6 -18.70 -6.65 2.04
CA ARG A 6 -18.71 -7.86 2.90
C ARG A 6 -17.46 -8.03 3.79
N HIS A 7 -16.34 -7.35 3.55
CA HIS A 7 -15.12 -7.56 4.34
C HIS A 7 -14.39 -6.33 4.89
N GLY A 8 -14.71 -5.08 4.52
CA GLY A 8 -13.99 -3.88 5.03
C GLY A 8 -12.47 -3.81 4.71
N THR A 9 -11.84 -4.92 4.31
CA THR A 9 -10.43 -5.08 3.95
C THR A 9 -10.05 -4.17 2.81
N ARG A 10 -10.96 -3.92 1.86
CA ARG A 10 -10.68 -3.04 0.72
C ARG A 10 -10.43 -1.59 1.13
N ARG A 11 -11.14 -1.10 2.16
CA ARG A 11 -10.94 0.25 2.71
C ARG A 11 -9.67 0.31 3.56
N ILE A 12 -9.43 -0.70 4.39
CA ILE A 12 -8.23 -0.81 5.23
C ILE A 12 -6.97 -0.92 4.38
N SER A 13 -6.99 -1.76 3.35
CA SER A 13 -5.91 -1.93 2.37
C SER A 13 -5.55 -0.61 1.71
N ARG A 14 -6.54 0.14 1.23
CA ARG A 14 -6.31 1.43 0.58
C ARG A 14 -5.70 2.45 1.54
N ILE A 15 -6.17 2.50 2.78
CA ILE A 15 -5.61 3.37 3.82
C ILE A 15 -4.16 2.96 4.12
N ALA A 16 -3.90 1.69 4.38
CA ALA A 16 -2.57 1.16 4.66
C ALA A 16 -1.58 1.43 3.52
N ALA A 17 -1.98 1.16 2.27
CA ALA A 17 -1.16 1.41 1.11
C ALA A 17 -0.85 2.91 0.93
N THR A 18 -1.82 3.78 1.22
CA THR A 18 -1.64 5.24 1.19
C THR A 18 -0.67 5.72 2.26
N LEU A 19 -0.76 5.19 3.49
CA LEU A 19 0.15 5.52 4.58
C LEU A 19 1.59 5.10 4.26
N VAL A 20 1.78 3.92 3.67
CA VAL A 20 3.10 3.44 3.24
C VAL A 20 3.67 4.32 2.13
N ALA A 21 2.87 4.71 1.14
CA ALA A 21 3.31 5.63 0.09
C ALA A 21 3.71 7.00 0.66
N LEU A 22 2.92 7.56 1.58
CA LEU A 22 3.22 8.82 2.27
C LEU A 22 4.52 8.73 3.08
N PHE A 23 4.77 7.59 3.73
CA PHE A 23 6.01 7.36 4.48
C PHE A 23 7.24 7.40 3.59
N PHE A 24 7.24 6.68 2.47
CA PHE A 24 8.36 6.70 1.52
C PHE A 24 8.56 8.10 0.92
N ALA A 25 7.49 8.80 0.56
CA ALA A 25 7.58 10.18 0.07
C ALA A 25 8.18 11.13 1.13
N ALA A 26 7.73 11.04 2.38
CA ALA A 26 8.24 11.85 3.47
C ALA A 26 9.75 11.60 3.72
N ILE A 27 10.18 10.33 3.73
CA ILE A 27 11.61 10.00 3.86
C ILE A 27 12.42 10.53 2.68
N GLY A 28 11.91 10.39 1.46
CA GLY A 28 12.59 10.93 0.28
C GLY A 28 12.82 12.44 0.39
N VAL A 29 11.78 13.19 0.79
CA VAL A 29 11.88 14.65 0.98
C VAL A 29 12.86 14.99 2.10
N VAL A 30 12.75 14.34 3.27
CA VAL A 30 13.66 14.58 4.41
C VAL A 30 15.10 14.23 4.05
N GLY A 31 15.32 13.13 3.34
CA GLY A 31 16.62 12.69 2.88
C GLY A 31 17.23 13.69 1.91
N TYR A 32 16.46 14.16 0.92
CA TYR A 32 16.89 15.20 0.00
C TYR A 32 17.24 16.51 0.72
N GLN A 33 16.41 16.95 1.68
CA GLN A 33 16.68 18.16 2.45
C GLN A 33 17.99 18.08 3.26
N ARG A 34 18.36 16.88 3.75
CA ARG A 34 19.59 16.70 4.55
C ARG A 34 20.85 16.49 3.71
N THR A 35 20.72 15.91 2.51
CA THR A 35 21.88 15.48 1.69
C THR A 35 22.06 16.31 0.42
N GLY A 36 21.02 16.97 -0.07
CA GLY A 36 20.97 17.58 -1.40
C GLY A 36 20.94 16.58 -2.55
N ASP A 37 20.87 15.27 -2.26
CA ASP A 37 20.98 14.23 -3.28
C ASP A 37 19.64 13.97 -3.99
N SER A 38 19.55 14.43 -5.23
CA SER A 38 18.38 14.22 -6.09
C SER A 38 18.14 12.75 -6.44
N GLY A 39 19.19 11.92 -6.47
CA GLY A 39 19.09 10.49 -6.72
C GLY A 39 18.35 9.77 -5.59
N LEU A 40 18.61 10.17 -4.34
CA LEU A 40 17.90 9.65 -3.18
C LEU A 40 16.42 10.02 -3.21
N LEU A 41 16.09 11.27 -3.56
CA LEU A 41 14.69 11.70 -3.75
C LEU A 41 13.96 10.81 -4.77
N LEU A 42 14.58 10.61 -5.94
CA LEU A 42 14.02 9.81 -7.03
C LEU A 42 13.84 8.35 -6.63
N ALA A 43 14.81 7.76 -5.93
CA ALA A 43 14.73 6.38 -5.44
C ALA A 43 13.52 6.19 -4.51
N PHE A 44 13.32 7.10 -3.54
CA PHE A 44 12.17 7.05 -2.64
C PHE A 44 10.84 7.32 -3.35
N LEU A 45 10.84 8.21 -4.34
CA LEU A 45 9.65 8.49 -5.16
C LEU A 45 9.23 7.26 -5.98
N VAL A 46 10.19 6.50 -6.51
CA VAL A 46 9.92 5.21 -7.19
C VAL A 46 9.51 4.13 -6.18
N MET A 47 10.09 4.13 -4.98
CA MET A 47 9.77 3.14 -3.97
C MET A 47 8.34 3.31 -3.39
N ALA A 48 7.80 4.53 -3.39
CA ALA A 48 6.45 4.81 -2.93
C ALA A 48 5.34 4.02 -3.68
N PRO A 49 5.24 4.06 -5.03
CA PRO A 49 4.28 3.24 -5.77
C PRO A 49 4.59 1.73 -5.67
N VAL A 50 5.87 1.34 -5.55
CA VAL A 50 6.25 -0.06 -5.33
C VAL A 50 5.71 -0.57 -4.00
N GLY A 51 5.88 0.20 -2.93
CA GLY A 51 5.32 -0.10 -1.61
C GLY A 51 3.78 -0.15 -1.61
N PHE A 52 3.14 0.80 -2.30
CA PHE A 52 1.69 0.79 -2.48
C PHE A 52 1.21 -0.49 -3.18
N GLY A 53 1.90 -0.90 -4.25
CA GLY A 53 1.61 -2.12 -4.99
C GLY A 53 1.77 -3.38 -4.13
N LEU A 54 2.86 -3.47 -3.37
CA LEU A 54 3.12 -4.59 -2.46
C LEU A 54 2.04 -4.73 -1.39
N VAL A 55 1.65 -3.64 -0.73
CA VAL A 55 0.57 -3.67 0.27
C VAL A 55 -0.76 -4.08 -0.36
N THR A 56 -1.08 -3.52 -1.53
CA THR A 56 -2.31 -3.87 -2.25
C THR A 56 -2.33 -5.36 -2.61
N LEU A 57 -1.21 -5.90 -3.08
CA LEU A 57 -1.07 -7.30 -3.46
C LEU A 57 -1.16 -8.23 -2.23
N LEU A 58 -0.58 -7.83 -1.10
CA LEU A 58 -0.68 -8.56 0.16
C LEU A 58 -2.13 -8.71 0.61
N PHE A 59 -2.88 -7.60 0.65
CA PHE A 59 -4.30 -7.63 1.02
C PHE A 59 -5.14 -8.42 0.03
N ARG A 60 -4.84 -8.34 -1.27
CA ARG A 60 -5.48 -9.17 -2.28
C ARG A 60 -5.23 -10.66 -2.05
N GLY A 61 -4.02 -11.02 -1.59
CA GLY A 61 -3.70 -12.39 -1.18
C GLY A 61 -4.52 -12.83 0.03
N VAL A 62 -4.68 -11.97 1.04
CA VAL A 62 -5.52 -12.24 2.21
C VAL A 62 -6.98 -12.45 1.80
N ASP A 63 -7.53 -11.57 0.98
CA ASP A 63 -8.90 -11.71 0.45
C ASP A 63 -9.06 -13.02 -0.33
N TRP A 64 -8.07 -13.41 -1.14
CA TRP A 64 -8.09 -14.69 -1.87
C TRP A 64 -8.12 -15.91 -0.95
N VAL A 65 -7.36 -15.87 0.15
CA VAL A 65 -7.37 -16.94 1.15
C VAL A 65 -8.72 -17.01 1.86
N LEU A 66 -9.28 -15.87 2.26
CA LEU A 66 -10.60 -15.80 2.90
C LEU A 66 -11.70 -16.32 1.98
N ASP A 67 -11.72 -15.89 0.71
CA ASP A 67 -12.65 -16.36 -0.30
C ASP A 67 -12.56 -17.88 -0.52
N SER A 68 -11.36 -18.46 -0.43
CA SER A 68 -11.15 -19.91 -0.59
C SER A 68 -11.74 -20.73 0.58
N LEU A 69 -11.80 -20.15 1.78
CA LEU A 69 -12.36 -20.77 2.98
C LEU A 69 -13.89 -20.69 2.99
N ASP A 70 -14.44 -19.53 2.60
CA ASP A 70 -15.90 -19.33 2.49
C ASP A 70 -16.51 -20.29 1.46
N ARG A 71 -15.78 -20.61 0.38
CA ARG A 71 -16.26 -21.53 -0.67
C ARG A 71 -16.34 -23.00 -0.25
N ARG A 72 -15.75 -23.38 0.89
CA ARG A 72 -15.79 -24.75 1.44
C ARG A 72 -16.93 -24.97 2.44
N ARG A 73 -17.70 -23.93 2.77
CA ARG A 73 -18.83 -23.98 3.71
C ARG A 73 -20.16 -23.90 2.97
#